data_AF-A0A2N5XEA2-F1
#
_entry.id   AF-A0A2N5XEA2-F1
#
_cell.length_a   1.000
_cell.length_b   1.000
_cell.length_c   1.000
_cell.angle_alpha   90.00
_cell.angle_beta   90.00
_cell.angle_gamma   90.00
#
_symmetry.space_group_name_H-M   'P 1'
#
loop_
_entity.id
_entity.type
_entity.pdbx_description
1 polymer ?
#
loop_
_entity_poly.entity_id
_entity_poly.type
_entity_poly.pdbx_seq_one_letter_code
_entity_poly.pdbx_strand_id
1 'polypeptide(L)'
;GGQGGHGNQGGHGNQGGNQGGNQGGHASRAGFGGGKAGAGAGGLTAESGTLTAGQRAGLAAMAEEEKLAHDLYTAFAERYDARIFGNIAESESRHLEAVRTLMDRYGIDDPTGGRAAGDFADAETRATYDRLLARGEEGKEQALEAGRTVERTDIADLTAALEKLDAPDVAQVYGSLLEASRNHLAAFERQLAV
;
A
#
# COMPACT_ATOMS: atom_id res chain seq x y z
N GLY A 1 28.39 -66.30 7.53
CA GLY A 1 27.19 -65.45 7.53
C GLY A 1 27.07 -64.81 6.16
N GLY A 2 25.91 -64.92 5.52
CA GLY A 2 25.61 -64.31 4.20
C GLY A 2 25.52 -62.78 4.27
N GLN A 3 25.23 -62.01 3.23
CA GLN A 3 24.68 -62.18 1.86
C GLN A 3 25.43 -61.12 0.99
N GLY A 4 25.75 -61.32 -0.31
CA GLY A 4 24.87 -61.19 -1.48
C GLY A 4 24.75 -59.74 -1.98
N GLY A 5 25.21 -59.41 -3.20
CA GLY A 5 24.97 -58.10 -3.85
C GLY A 5 25.72 -57.83 -5.17
N HIS A 6 24.96 -57.69 -6.27
CA HIS A 6 25.31 -57.58 -7.70
C HIS A 6 25.91 -56.23 -8.19
N GLY A 7 26.49 -56.23 -9.41
CA GLY A 7 26.40 -55.08 -10.34
C GLY A 7 27.52 -54.93 -11.39
N ASN A 8 27.19 -55.03 -12.69
CA ASN A 8 28.05 -54.94 -13.88
C ASN A 8 27.60 -53.77 -14.81
N GLN A 9 28.46 -53.40 -15.78
CA GLN A 9 28.29 -52.57 -17.01
C GLN A 9 28.82 -51.13 -16.88
N GLY A 10 29.76 -50.60 -17.69
CA GLY A 10 29.87 -50.54 -19.17
C GLY A 10 29.14 -49.26 -19.63
N GLY A 11 29.59 -48.30 -20.45
CA GLY A 11 30.67 -48.09 -21.42
C GLY A 11 30.16 -47.05 -22.45
N HIS A 12 31.05 -46.34 -23.15
CA HIS A 12 30.84 -45.48 -24.35
C HIS A 12 30.65 -43.96 -24.19
N GLY A 13 31.53 -43.22 -24.88
CA GLY A 13 31.38 -41.81 -25.24
C GLY A 13 31.03 -41.61 -26.71
N ASN A 14 30.91 -40.34 -27.13
CA ASN A 14 31.11 -39.91 -28.53
C ASN A 14 31.36 -38.38 -28.60
N GLN A 15 32.22 -37.97 -29.54
CA GLN A 15 32.59 -36.61 -29.90
C GLN A 15 31.90 -36.16 -31.21
N GLY A 16 31.84 -34.84 -31.43
CA GLY A 16 31.52 -34.14 -32.69
C GLY A 16 30.60 -32.95 -32.40
N GLY A 17 30.91 -31.67 -32.61
CA GLY A 17 31.85 -31.00 -33.49
C GLY A 17 31.07 -30.32 -34.64
N ASN A 18 30.80 -29.01 -34.57
CA ASN A 18 30.97 -28.06 -35.70
C ASN A 18 30.71 -26.60 -35.28
N GLN A 19 31.45 -25.71 -35.91
CA GLN A 19 31.57 -24.25 -35.75
C GLN A 19 30.54 -23.48 -36.60
N GLY A 20 30.32 -22.21 -36.27
CA GLY A 20 29.68 -21.23 -37.17
C GLY A 20 29.47 -19.87 -36.50
N GLY A 21 30.44 -18.97 -36.63
CA GLY A 21 30.36 -17.60 -36.11
C GLY A 21 29.59 -16.64 -37.02
N ASN A 22 29.17 -15.51 -36.46
CA ASN A 22 29.24 -14.23 -37.16
C ASN A 22 29.34 -13.07 -36.15
N GLN A 23 30.34 -12.23 -36.38
CA GLN A 23 30.59 -10.98 -35.68
C GLN A 23 29.83 -9.85 -36.39
N GLY A 24 29.39 -8.85 -35.62
CA GLY A 24 28.86 -7.60 -36.14
C GLY A 24 28.82 -6.57 -35.03
N GLY A 25 29.95 -5.90 -34.79
CA GLY A 25 30.07 -4.78 -33.87
C GLY A 25 29.72 -3.43 -34.53
N HIS A 26 29.89 -2.38 -33.72
CA HIS A 26 29.62 -0.94 -33.95
C HIS A 26 28.17 -0.53 -33.62
N ALA A 27 27.86 0.38 -32.70
CA ALA A 27 28.65 1.49 -32.17
C ALA A 27 28.25 1.86 -30.74
N SER A 28 29.25 2.25 -29.97
CA SER A 28 29.13 2.91 -28.67
C SER A 28 28.37 4.22 -28.79
N ARG A 29 27.37 4.43 -27.93
CA ARG A 29 26.97 5.78 -27.53
C ARG A 29 26.70 5.81 -26.04
N ALA A 30 27.72 6.22 -25.29
CA ALA A 30 27.51 6.81 -23.98
C ALA A 30 26.72 8.10 -24.16
N GLY A 31 25.63 8.23 -23.40
CA GLY A 31 24.79 9.42 -23.34
C GLY A 31 24.15 9.48 -21.95
N PHE A 32 24.55 10.49 -21.19
CA PHE A 32 24.18 10.77 -19.82
C PHE A 32 22.67 11.04 -19.64
N GLY A 33 22.15 10.62 -18.48
CA GLY A 33 21.31 11.44 -17.60
C GLY A 33 19.88 11.76 -18.04
N GLY A 34 18.92 11.41 -17.18
CA GLY A 34 17.61 12.07 -17.16
C GLY A 34 16.46 11.18 -16.74
N GLY A 35 16.10 11.23 -15.46
CA GLY A 35 14.75 10.96 -14.97
C GLY A 35 14.27 9.51 -15.02
N LYS A 36 14.34 8.81 -13.89
CA LYS A 36 13.26 7.88 -13.57
C LYS A 36 12.00 8.70 -13.32
N ALA A 37 11.21 8.94 -14.36
CA ALA A 37 9.83 9.34 -14.18
C ALA A 37 9.15 8.16 -13.46
N GLY A 38 8.69 8.42 -12.25
CA GLY A 38 7.93 7.46 -11.46
C GLY A 38 6.73 6.97 -12.26
N ALA A 39 6.66 5.67 -12.46
CA ALA A 39 5.39 5.01 -12.75
C ALA A 39 4.62 4.99 -11.42
N GLY A 40 3.83 6.03 -11.18
CA GLY A 40 3.03 6.21 -9.96
C GLY A 40 2.08 7.39 -10.16
N ALA A 41 1.09 7.20 -11.02
CA ALA A 41 0.00 8.16 -11.25
C ALA A 41 -1.13 7.47 -12.03
N GLY A 42 -1.64 6.37 -11.50
CA GLY A 42 -2.80 5.69 -12.08
C GLY A 42 -4.10 6.36 -11.64
N GLY A 43 -4.38 7.61 -12.02
CA GLY A 43 -5.75 8.13 -11.88
C GLY A 43 -5.95 9.63 -11.78
N LEU A 44 -4.97 10.42 -11.31
CA LEU A 44 -5.17 11.86 -11.12
C LEU A 44 -5.18 12.62 -12.46
N THR A 45 -6.37 13.00 -12.93
CA THR A 45 -6.56 13.68 -14.22
C THR A 45 -7.08 15.09 -14.09
N ALA A 46 -7.68 15.43 -12.95
CA ALA A 46 -8.18 16.77 -12.69
C ALA A 46 -7.03 17.80 -12.53
N GLU A 47 -7.34 19.02 -12.93
CA GLU A 47 -6.46 20.17 -12.80
C GLU A 47 -6.22 20.51 -11.32
N SER A 48 -5.02 21.02 -11.01
CA SER A 48 -4.69 21.48 -9.67
C SER A 48 -5.51 22.70 -9.28
N GLY A 49 -5.98 22.72 -8.03
CA GLY A 49 -6.64 23.89 -7.43
C GLY A 49 -5.71 24.68 -6.51
N THR A 50 -6.33 25.41 -5.57
CA THR A 50 -5.65 26.09 -4.48
C THR A 50 -6.10 25.51 -3.15
N LEU A 51 -5.16 25.30 -2.23
CA LEU A 51 -5.46 24.83 -0.88
C LEU A 51 -5.10 25.88 0.16
N THR A 52 -6.00 26.07 1.12
CA THR A 52 -5.73 26.79 2.36
C THR A 52 -4.71 26.04 3.22
N ALA A 53 -4.12 26.71 4.20
CA ALA A 53 -3.21 26.06 5.15
C ALA A 53 -3.87 24.89 5.90
N GLY A 54 -5.15 25.03 6.26
CA GLY A 54 -5.91 23.95 6.92
C GLY A 54 -6.13 22.74 6.01
N GLN A 55 -6.45 22.93 4.73
CA GLN A 55 -6.60 21.82 3.78
C GLN A 55 -5.25 21.12 3.49
N ARG A 56 -4.15 21.87 3.48
CA ARG A 56 -2.79 21.29 3.37
C ARG A 56 -2.45 20.43 4.59
N ALA A 57 -2.76 20.89 5.79
CA ALA A 57 -2.63 20.09 7.00
C ALA A 57 -3.54 18.85 6.96
N GLY A 58 -4.75 18.98 6.42
CA GLY A 58 -5.67 17.87 6.21
C GLY A 58 -5.14 16.79 5.28
N LEU A 59 -4.40 17.14 4.21
CA LEU A 59 -3.73 16.15 3.36
C LEU A 59 -2.66 15.36 4.12
N ALA A 60 -1.89 16.04 4.96
CA ALA A 60 -0.88 15.38 5.78
C ALA A 60 -1.53 14.44 6.83
N ALA A 61 -2.63 14.88 7.45
CA ALA A 61 -3.40 14.05 8.39
C ALA A 61 -3.99 12.82 7.69
N MET A 62 -4.60 13.00 6.51
CA MET A 62 -5.14 11.90 5.71
C MET A 62 -4.05 10.88 5.33
N ALA A 63 -2.83 11.32 5.03
CA ALA A 63 -1.72 10.39 4.81
C ALA A 63 -1.39 9.55 6.06
N GLU A 64 -1.44 10.15 7.25
CA GLU A 64 -1.23 9.40 8.50
C GLU A 64 -2.40 8.46 8.83
N GLU A 65 -3.65 8.84 8.53
CA GLU A 65 -4.84 7.99 8.64
C GLU A 65 -4.76 6.75 7.74
N GLU A 66 -4.44 6.94 6.45
CA GLU A 66 -4.26 5.84 5.49
C GLU A 66 -3.11 4.91 5.88
N LYS A 67 -2.00 5.47 6.40
CA LYS A 67 -0.91 4.66 6.97
C LYS A 67 -1.37 3.88 8.21
N LEU A 68 -2.16 4.51 9.09
CA LEU A 68 -2.69 3.86 10.28
C LEU A 68 -3.54 2.65 9.89
N ALA A 69 -4.46 2.83 8.95
CA ALA A 69 -5.30 1.75 8.43
C ALA A 69 -4.43 0.62 7.84
N HIS A 70 -3.48 0.97 6.96
CA HIS A 70 -2.55 0.01 6.36
C HIS A 70 -1.77 -0.82 7.40
N ASP A 71 -1.12 -0.14 8.35
CA ASP A 71 -0.28 -0.79 9.35
C ASP A 71 -1.11 -1.69 10.27
N LEU A 72 -2.31 -1.22 10.66
CA LEU A 72 -3.21 -1.94 11.55
C LEU A 72 -3.74 -3.21 10.88
N TYR A 73 -4.17 -3.11 9.63
CA TYR A 73 -4.68 -4.25 8.87
C TYR A 73 -3.58 -5.23 8.51
N THR A 74 -2.36 -4.76 8.25
CA THR A 74 -1.21 -5.64 8.06
C THR A 74 -0.94 -6.46 9.32
N ALA A 75 -0.91 -5.83 10.50
CA ALA A 75 -0.73 -6.53 11.77
C ALA A 75 -1.84 -7.56 12.03
N PHE A 76 -3.10 -7.24 11.71
CA PHE A 76 -4.20 -8.20 11.87
C PHE A 76 -4.19 -9.33 10.83
N ALA A 77 -3.73 -9.08 9.61
CA ALA A 77 -3.58 -10.10 8.58
C ALA A 77 -2.52 -11.15 8.96
N GLU A 78 -1.46 -10.74 9.65
CA GLU A 78 -0.45 -11.66 10.18
C GLU A 78 -0.98 -12.51 11.34
N ARG A 79 -1.88 -11.94 12.15
CA ARG A 79 -2.39 -12.58 13.38
C ARG A 79 -3.58 -13.49 13.14
N TYR A 80 -4.48 -13.12 12.24
CA TYR A 80 -5.75 -13.81 12.01
C TYR A 80 -5.82 -14.37 10.60
N ASP A 81 -6.29 -15.61 10.46
CA ASP A 81 -6.62 -16.21 9.16
C ASP A 81 -7.92 -15.62 8.60
N ALA A 82 -7.84 -14.34 8.20
CA ALA A 82 -8.95 -13.55 7.70
C ALA A 82 -8.46 -12.67 6.55
N ARG A 83 -8.71 -13.12 5.31
CA ARG A 83 -8.25 -12.46 4.07
C ARG A 83 -8.68 -11.00 3.94
N ILE A 84 -9.76 -10.60 4.62
CA ILE A 84 -10.25 -9.21 4.60
C ILE A 84 -9.15 -8.22 4.98
N PHE A 85 -8.37 -8.49 6.02
CA PHE A 85 -7.34 -7.56 6.50
C PHE A 85 -6.25 -7.35 5.45
N GLY A 86 -5.72 -8.43 4.87
CA GLY A 86 -4.69 -8.33 3.83
C GLY A 86 -5.19 -7.61 2.57
N ASN A 87 -6.41 -7.93 2.14
CA ASN A 87 -7.00 -7.29 0.95
C ASN A 87 -7.20 -5.78 1.13
N ILE A 88 -7.67 -5.36 2.32
CA ILE A 88 -7.90 -3.95 2.61
C ILE A 88 -6.56 -3.23 2.82
N ALA A 89 -5.59 -3.83 3.52
CA ALA A 89 -4.24 -3.26 3.68
C ALA A 89 -3.56 -2.91 2.34
N GLU A 90 -3.75 -3.75 1.31
CA GLU A 90 -3.28 -3.44 -0.05
C GLU A 90 -4.01 -2.25 -0.68
N SER A 91 -5.30 -2.04 -0.37
CA SER A 91 -6.04 -0.87 -0.82
C SER A 91 -5.51 0.40 -0.15
N GLU A 92 -5.28 0.37 1.17
CA GLU A 92 -4.76 1.53 1.92
C GLU A 92 -3.36 1.94 1.46
N SER A 93 -2.55 0.98 0.99
CA SER A 93 -1.27 1.30 0.34
C SER A 93 -1.46 2.18 -0.90
N ARG A 94 -2.50 1.91 -1.70
CA ARG A 94 -2.82 2.67 -2.93
C ARG A 94 -3.45 4.01 -2.59
N HIS A 95 -4.28 4.08 -1.55
CA HIS A 95 -4.82 5.34 -1.06
C HIS A 95 -3.71 6.27 -0.57
N LEU A 96 -2.79 5.77 0.26
CA LEU A 96 -1.64 6.53 0.72
C LEU A 96 -0.77 7.04 -0.44
N GLU A 97 -0.54 6.23 -1.48
CA GLU A 97 0.16 6.68 -2.69
C GLU A 97 -0.60 7.81 -3.42
N ALA A 98 -1.93 7.71 -3.51
CA ALA A 98 -2.76 8.76 -4.12
C ALA A 98 -2.70 10.07 -3.31
N VAL A 99 -2.73 10.00 -1.98
CA VAL A 99 -2.56 11.17 -1.11
C VAL A 99 -1.16 11.76 -1.25
N ARG A 100 -0.10 10.95 -1.22
CA ARG A 100 1.29 11.39 -1.46
C ARG A 100 1.45 12.10 -2.81
N THR A 101 0.78 11.62 -3.85
CA THR A 101 0.78 12.27 -5.18
C THR A 101 0.21 13.70 -5.08
N LEU A 102 -0.83 13.93 -4.29
CA LEU A 102 -1.34 15.28 -4.03
C LEU A 102 -0.35 16.09 -3.19
N MET A 103 0.22 15.50 -2.15
CA MET A 103 1.20 16.18 -1.29
C MET A 103 2.39 16.69 -2.11
N ASP A 104 2.96 15.85 -2.97
CA ASP A 104 4.03 16.22 -3.89
C ASP A 104 3.59 17.36 -4.83
N ARG A 105 2.40 17.26 -5.43
CA ARG A 105 1.84 18.28 -6.32
C ARG A 105 1.69 19.63 -5.61
N TYR A 106 1.29 19.63 -4.35
CA TYR A 106 1.08 20.83 -3.56
C TYR A 106 2.35 21.29 -2.80
N GLY A 107 3.44 20.54 -2.83
CA GLY A 107 4.67 20.83 -2.08
C GLY A 107 4.49 20.72 -0.57
N ILE A 108 3.82 19.66 -0.11
CA ILE A 108 3.60 19.33 1.30
C ILE A 108 4.56 18.19 1.67
N ASP A 109 5.28 18.33 2.78
CA ASP A 109 6.16 17.28 3.28
C ASP A 109 5.33 16.07 3.76
N ASP A 110 5.71 14.86 3.34
CA ASP A 110 5.07 13.61 3.75
C ASP A 110 5.44 13.24 5.21
N PRO A 111 4.50 13.29 6.18
CA PRO A 111 4.77 12.95 7.57
C PRO A 111 5.02 11.44 7.76
N THR A 112 4.63 10.61 6.79
CA THR A 112 4.73 9.15 6.86
C THR A 112 6.05 8.61 6.30
N GLY A 113 6.80 9.43 5.56
CA GLY A 113 8.01 9.04 4.85
C GLY A 113 9.09 8.48 5.78
N GLY A 114 9.59 7.27 5.47
CA GLY A 114 10.68 6.64 6.21
C GLY A 114 10.33 6.14 7.62
N ARG A 115 9.05 6.20 8.01
CA ARG A 115 8.57 5.66 9.28
C ARG A 115 8.30 4.17 9.19
N ALA A 116 8.63 3.45 10.25
CA ALA A 116 8.31 2.03 10.37
C ALA A 116 6.80 1.81 10.59
N ALA A 117 6.36 0.57 10.43
CA ALA A 117 5.00 0.17 10.81
C ALA A 117 4.74 0.51 12.29
N GLY A 118 3.59 1.13 12.57
CA GLY A 118 3.21 1.57 13.91
C GLY A 118 3.90 2.87 14.39
N ASP A 119 4.78 3.49 13.60
CA ASP A 119 5.35 4.80 13.91
C ASP A 119 4.67 5.93 13.11
N PHE A 120 4.36 7.03 13.80
CA PHE A 120 3.59 8.16 13.25
C PHE A 120 4.23 9.48 13.69
N ALA A 121 4.08 10.52 12.87
CA ALA A 121 4.53 11.86 13.19
C ALA A 121 3.61 12.49 14.24
N ASP A 122 2.30 12.32 14.06
CA ASP A 122 1.31 12.79 15.00
C ASP A 122 1.12 11.82 16.18
N ALA A 123 1.15 12.39 17.39
CA ALA A 123 1.07 11.63 18.63
C ALA A 123 -0.35 11.09 18.90
N GLU A 124 -1.39 11.76 18.42
CA GLU A 124 -2.78 11.32 18.54
C GLU A 124 -3.07 10.16 17.58
N THR A 125 -2.56 10.22 16.34
CA THR A 125 -2.60 9.09 15.39
C THR A 125 -1.91 7.86 15.98
N ARG A 126 -0.69 8.03 16.52
CA ARG A 126 0.01 6.93 17.21
C ARG A 126 -0.80 6.35 18.36
N ALA A 127 -1.37 7.20 19.22
CA ALA A 127 -2.18 6.74 20.35
C ALA A 127 -3.44 5.99 19.89
N THR A 128 -4.03 6.40 18.77
CA THR A 128 -5.16 5.69 18.16
C THR A 128 -4.75 4.34 17.59
N TYR A 129 -3.62 4.26 16.87
CA TYR A 129 -3.06 2.99 16.41
C TYR A 129 -2.82 2.03 17.58
N ASP A 130 -2.08 2.47 18.59
CA ASP A 130 -1.72 1.65 19.76
C ASP A 130 -2.98 1.09 20.47
N ARG A 131 -4.00 1.94 20.63
CA ARG A 131 -5.29 1.56 21.24
C ARG A 131 -6.04 0.52 20.40
N LEU A 132 -6.13 0.74 19.10
CA LEU A 132 -6.87 -0.15 18.19
C LEU A 132 -6.16 -1.48 18.01
N LEU A 133 -4.83 -1.47 17.90
CA LEU A 133 -4.00 -2.68 17.85
C LEU A 133 -4.21 -3.51 19.11
N ALA A 134 -4.04 -2.91 20.29
CA ALA A 134 -4.22 -3.61 21.56
C ALA A 134 -5.61 -4.24 21.70
N ARG A 135 -6.66 -3.49 21.31
CA ARG A 135 -8.03 -4.02 21.28
C ARG A 135 -8.17 -5.17 20.29
N GLY A 136 -7.67 -5.01 19.08
CA GLY A 136 -7.77 -6.02 18.04
C GLY A 136 -7.02 -7.30 18.38
N GLU A 137 -5.92 -7.22 19.14
CA GLU A 137 -5.17 -8.39 19.60
C GLU A 137 -5.94 -9.29 20.58
N GLU A 138 -6.99 -8.77 21.23
CA GLU A 138 -7.88 -9.55 22.12
C GLU A 138 -8.60 -10.67 21.35
N GLY A 139 -8.87 -10.49 20.06
CA GLY A 139 -9.59 -11.47 19.26
C GLY A 139 -9.97 -10.98 17.86
N LYS A 140 -10.26 -11.94 16.97
CA LYS A 140 -10.59 -11.64 15.57
C LYS A 140 -11.80 -10.71 15.45
N GLU A 141 -12.83 -10.91 16.29
CA GLU A 141 -14.01 -10.04 16.32
C GLU A 141 -13.62 -8.60 16.72
N GLN A 142 -12.77 -8.44 17.73
CA GLN A 142 -12.27 -7.13 18.15
C GLN A 142 -11.41 -6.46 17.07
N ALA A 143 -10.65 -7.23 16.28
CA ALA A 143 -9.90 -6.71 15.14
C ALA A 143 -10.82 -6.25 13.99
N LEU A 144 -11.90 -6.98 13.71
CA LEU A 144 -12.92 -6.57 12.74
C LEU A 144 -13.65 -5.31 13.21
N GLU A 145 -13.94 -5.21 14.51
CA GLU A 145 -14.50 -4.02 15.15
C GLU A 145 -13.55 -2.82 15.05
N ALA A 146 -12.25 -3.02 15.27
CA ALA A 146 -11.24 -1.97 15.09
C ALA A 146 -11.21 -1.47 13.63
N GLY A 147 -11.27 -2.37 12.65
CA GLY A 147 -11.39 -1.99 11.24
C GLY A 147 -12.68 -1.21 10.95
N ARG A 148 -13.83 -1.67 11.47
CA ARG A 148 -15.09 -0.90 11.37
C ARG A 148 -14.96 0.51 11.96
N THR A 149 -14.22 0.67 13.06
CA THR A 149 -13.98 1.98 13.67
C THR A 149 -13.14 2.87 12.77
N VAL A 150 -12.03 2.38 12.21
CA VAL A 150 -11.17 3.12 11.28
C VAL A 150 -11.96 3.61 10.08
N GLU A 151 -12.65 2.72 9.37
CA GLU A 151 -13.38 3.11 8.15
C GLU A 151 -14.50 4.13 8.40
N ARG A 152 -15.10 4.12 9.59
CA ARG A 152 -16.10 5.14 9.97
C ARG A 152 -15.49 6.50 10.22
N THR A 153 -14.28 6.53 10.79
CA THR A 153 -13.51 7.76 10.97
C THR A 153 -13.12 8.31 9.60
N ASP A 154 -12.51 7.51 8.73
CA ASP A 154 -12.09 7.92 7.39
C ASP A 154 -13.26 8.48 6.57
N ILE A 155 -14.41 7.80 6.58
CA ILE A 155 -15.63 8.28 5.91
C ILE A 155 -16.06 9.66 6.46
N ALA A 156 -16.02 9.85 7.77
CA ALA A 156 -16.42 11.10 8.40
C ALA A 156 -15.47 12.24 8.03
N ASP A 157 -14.17 11.99 8.10
CA ASP A 157 -13.13 12.98 7.83
C ASP A 157 -13.07 13.35 6.34
N LEU A 158 -13.16 12.38 5.44
CA LEU A 158 -13.27 12.61 4.00
C LEU A 158 -14.54 13.39 3.64
N THR A 159 -15.68 13.05 4.24
CA THR A 159 -16.94 13.78 4.02
C THR A 159 -16.81 15.23 4.46
N ALA A 160 -16.29 15.47 5.67
CA ALA A 160 -16.10 16.82 6.20
C ALA A 160 -15.09 17.64 5.41
N ALA A 161 -14.03 17.00 4.88
CA ALA A 161 -13.05 17.67 4.05
C ALA A 161 -13.62 18.10 2.70
N LEU A 162 -14.42 17.23 2.05
CA LEU A 162 -15.06 17.49 0.76
C LEU A 162 -16.06 18.67 0.81
N GLU A 163 -16.72 18.92 1.95
CA GLU A 163 -17.68 20.04 2.09
C GLU A 163 -17.04 21.43 1.92
N LYS A 164 -15.74 21.55 2.14
CA LYS A 164 -15.00 22.83 2.17
C LYS A 164 -13.97 22.94 1.05
N LEU A 165 -14.01 22.04 0.08
CA LEU A 165 -12.93 21.84 -0.88
C LEU A 165 -13.30 22.33 -2.28
N ASP A 166 -12.52 23.30 -2.77
CA ASP A 166 -12.67 23.84 -4.13
C ASP A 166 -11.59 23.32 -5.10
N ALA A 167 -10.65 22.50 -4.62
CA ALA A 167 -9.55 21.94 -5.42
C ALA A 167 -10.01 20.66 -6.15
N PRO A 168 -10.16 20.67 -7.49
CA PRO A 168 -10.78 19.56 -8.22
C PRO A 168 -9.97 18.26 -8.16
N ASP A 169 -8.64 18.35 -8.15
CA ASP A 169 -7.74 17.21 -8.03
C ASP A 169 -7.81 16.53 -6.67
N VAL A 170 -7.85 17.31 -5.59
CA VAL A 170 -8.06 16.77 -4.24
C VAL A 170 -9.45 16.16 -4.11
N ALA A 171 -10.48 16.81 -4.67
CA ALA A 171 -11.85 16.29 -4.64
C ALA A 171 -11.96 14.95 -5.38
N GLN A 172 -11.24 14.79 -6.49
CA GLN A 172 -11.19 13.53 -7.24
C GLN A 172 -10.62 12.38 -6.39
N VAL A 173 -9.49 12.61 -5.72
CA VAL A 173 -8.85 11.59 -4.86
C VAL A 173 -9.71 11.31 -3.64
N TYR A 174 -10.14 12.33 -2.90
CA TYR A 174 -10.96 12.15 -1.70
C TYR A 174 -12.29 11.48 -1.99
N GLY A 175 -12.91 11.76 -3.15
CA GLY A 175 -14.11 11.05 -3.59
C GLY A 175 -13.85 9.55 -3.80
N SER A 176 -12.70 9.20 -4.39
CA SER A 176 -12.32 7.80 -4.62
C SER A 176 -12.02 7.06 -3.32
N LEU A 177 -11.29 7.69 -2.40
CA LEU A 177 -11.02 7.17 -1.04
C LEU A 177 -12.34 6.96 -0.29
N LEU A 178 -13.26 7.94 -0.31
CA LEU A 178 -14.54 7.85 0.39
C LEU A 178 -15.39 6.67 -0.12
N GLU A 179 -15.40 6.42 -1.42
CA GLU A 179 -16.07 5.25 -1.99
C GLU A 179 -15.41 3.93 -1.54
N ALA A 180 -14.08 3.90 -1.50
CA ALA A 180 -13.34 2.73 -1.02
C ALA A 180 -13.58 2.45 0.46
N SER A 181 -13.47 3.45 1.35
CA SER A 181 -13.73 3.29 2.78
C SER A 181 -15.17 2.82 3.06
N ARG A 182 -16.15 3.26 2.28
CA ARG A 182 -17.53 2.71 2.35
C ARG A 182 -17.58 1.22 2.01
N ASN A 183 -16.83 0.78 1.01
CA ASN A 183 -16.75 -0.62 0.63
C ASN A 183 -16.02 -1.46 1.70
N HIS A 184 -14.95 -0.92 2.30
CA HIS A 184 -14.23 -1.52 3.41
C HIS A 184 -15.12 -1.66 4.64
N LEU A 185 -15.81 -0.58 5.04
CA LEU A 185 -16.77 -0.59 6.14
C LEU A 185 -17.82 -1.69 5.94
N ALA A 186 -18.44 -1.74 4.77
CA ALA A 186 -19.43 -2.76 4.45
C ALA A 186 -18.81 -4.18 4.50
N ALA A 187 -17.52 -4.34 4.17
CA ALA A 187 -16.82 -5.61 4.28
C ALA A 187 -16.62 -6.04 5.73
N PHE A 188 -16.19 -5.13 6.61
CA PHE A 188 -16.07 -5.41 8.05
C PHE A 188 -17.44 -5.73 8.67
N GLU A 189 -18.48 -4.95 8.35
CA GLU A 189 -19.84 -5.20 8.84
C GLU A 189 -20.37 -6.58 8.42
N ARG A 190 -20.10 -7.02 7.18
CA ARG A 190 -20.46 -8.38 6.73
C ARG A 190 -19.74 -9.47 7.51
N GLN A 191 -18.48 -9.24 7.91
CA GLN A 191 -17.72 -10.20 8.72
C GLN A 191 -18.15 -10.23 10.20
N LEU A 192 -18.79 -9.17 10.69
CA LEU A 192 -19.31 -9.07 12.06
C LEU A 192 -20.76 -9.60 12.19
N ALA A 193 -21.49 -9.70 11.08
CA ALA A 193 -22.86 -10.19 11.05
C ALA A 193 -22.99 -11.73 11.01
N VAL A 194 -21.87 -12.45 11.06
CA VAL A 194 -21.77 -13.93 10.97
C VAL A 194 -21.35 -14.55 12.29
#